data_AF-A0A935K2I0-F1
#
_entry.id   AF-A0A935K2I0-F1
#
_cell.length_a   1.000
_cell.length_b   1.000
_cell.length_c   1.000
_cell.angle_alpha   90.00
_cell.angle_beta   90.00
_cell.angle_gamma   90.00
#
_symmetry.space_group_name_H-M   'P 1'
#
loop_
_entity.id
_entity.type
_entity.pdbx_description
1 polymer ?
#
loop_
_entity_poly.entity_id
_entity_poly.type
_entity_poly.pdbx_seq_one_letter_code
_entity_poly.pdbx_strand_id
1 'polypeptide(L)'
;MLVLDERDSPISESFRTIKTRIQHSWPESDLTKIILVTSPAESEGKSFVSSNLAGSFAQSNKRTLLIDCDLRRPTIHIKMGS
;
A
#
# COMPACT_ATOMS: atom_id res chain seq x y z
N MET A 1 -0.49 6.26 -9.77
CA MET A 1 -0.97 5.70 -8.47
C MET A 1 -1.82 6.75 -7.78
N LEU A 2 -3.11 6.49 -7.50
CA LEU A 2 -4.06 7.53 -7.05
C LEU A 2 -3.55 8.39 -5.89
N VAL A 3 -2.92 7.78 -4.88
CA VAL A 3 -2.41 8.58 -3.75
C VAL A 3 -1.36 9.60 -4.20
N LEU A 4 -0.56 9.31 -5.24
CA LEU A 4 0.43 10.23 -5.83
C LEU A 4 -0.19 11.23 -6.79
N ASP A 5 -1.13 10.77 -7.62
CA ASP A 5 -1.68 11.54 -8.73
C ASP A 5 -2.79 12.50 -8.25
N GLU A 6 -3.59 12.07 -7.28
CA GLU A 6 -4.76 12.79 -6.76
C GLU A 6 -4.65 12.98 -5.24
N ARG A 7 -3.73 13.82 -4.80
CA ARG A 7 -3.37 13.94 -3.37
C ARG A 7 -4.54 14.34 -2.48
N ASP A 8 -5.43 15.20 -2.96
CA ASP A 8 -6.51 15.76 -2.13
C ASP A 8 -7.85 15.01 -2.31
N SER A 9 -7.83 13.86 -3.00
CA SER A 9 -9.06 13.07 -3.18
C SER A 9 -9.50 12.38 -1.88
N PRO A 10 -10.81 12.15 -1.68
CA PRO A 10 -11.33 11.38 -0.54
C PRO A 10 -10.72 9.97 -0.43
N ILE A 11 -10.36 9.38 -1.57
CA ILE A 11 -9.71 8.07 -1.63
C ILE A 11 -8.30 8.15 -1.06
N SER A 12 -7.52 9.18 -1.43
CA SER A 12 -6.19 9.43 -0.87
C SER A 12 -6.23 9.64 0.64
N GLU A 13 -7.24 10.35 1.14
CA GLU A 13 -7.42 10.54 2.59
C GLU A 13 -7.77 9.24 3.32
N SER A 14 -8.53 8.35 2.68
CA SER A 14 -8.80 7.01 3.20
C SER A 14 -7.51 6.20 3.35
N PHE A 15 -6.58 6.28 2.39
CA PHE A 15 -5.27 5.63 2.49
C PHE A 15 -4.36 6.27 3.55
N ARG A 16 -4.45 7.58 3.80
CA ARG A 16 -3.76 8.23 4.93
C ARG A 16 -4.30 7.73 6.27
N THR A 17 -5.61 7.61 6.39
CA THR A 17 -6.27 7.07 7.58
C THR A 17 -5.85 5.64 7.87
N ILE A 18 -5.83 4.76 6.85
CA ILE A 18 -5.38 3.36 7.00
C ILE A 18 -3.92 3.32 7.46
N LYS A 19 -3.02 4.06 6.79
CA LYS A 19 -1.61 4.16 7.16
C LYS A 19 -1.45 4.56 8.62
N THR A 20 -2.12 5.63 9.05
CA THR A 20 -2.06 6.13 10.44
C THR A 20 -2.48 5.03 11.42
N ARG A 21 -3.60 4.33 11.16
CA ARG A 21 -4.06 3.24 12.04
C ARG A 21 -3.05 2.10 12.13
N ILE A 22 -2.46 1.70 11.01
CA ILE A 22 -1.39 0.68 10.99
C ILE A 22 -0.20 1.12 11.84
N GLN A 23 0.25 2.37 11.67
CA GLN A 23 1.39 2.89 12.44
C GLN A 23 1.14 2.91 13.95
N HIS A 24 -0.09 3.23 14.38
CA HIS A 24 -0.48 3.20 15.79
C HIS A 24 -0.61 1.78 16.34
N SER A 25 -0.83 0.78 15.49
CA SER A 25 -0.94 -0.63 15.91
C SER A 25 0.40 -1.33 16.11
N TRP A 26 1.51 -0.72 15.68
CA TRP A 26 2.82 -1.34 15.81
C TRP A 26 3.30 -1.32 17.28
N PRO A 27 3.80 -2.46 17.79
CA PRO A 27 4.45 -2.49 19.11
C PRO A 27 5.71 -1.62 19.10
N GLU A 28 5.97 -0.90 20.19
CA GLU A 28 7.17 -0.05 20.31
C GLU A 28 8.48 -0.84 20.17
N SER A 29 8.46 -2.14 20.50
CA SER A 29 9.62 -3.03 20.47
C SER A 29 9.85 -3.72 19.11
N ASP A 30 8.91 -3.61 18.16
CA ASP A 30 8.99 -4.38 16.93
C ASP A 30 9.57 -3.55 15.77
N LEU A 31 10.74 -3.98 15.30
CA LEU A 31 11.43 -3.40 14.15
C LEU A 31 10.81 -3.88 12.82
N THR A 32 9.91 -4.87 12.87
CA THR A 32 9.40 -5.56 11.69
C THR A 32 8.22 -4.79 11.06
N LYS A 33 8.55 -3.84 10.20
CA LYS A 33 7.58 -3.02 9.44
C LYS A 33 7.09 -3.72 8.17
N ILE A 34 6.74 -5.00 8.27
CA ILE A 34 6.24 -5.80 7.14
C ILE A 34 4.72 -5.82 7.16
N ILE A 35 4.10 -5.45 6.04
CA ILE A 35 2.65 -5.48 5.85
C ILE A 35 2.33 -6.44 4.71
N LEU A 36 1.59 -7.50 5.00
CA LEU A 36 1.04 -8.39 3.98
C LEU A 36 -0.38 -7.95 3.63
N VAL A 37 -0.64 -7.72 2.34
CA VAL A 37 -1.98 -7.45 1.82
C VAL A 37 -2.45 -8.68 1.05
N THR A 38 -3.56 -9.27 1.48
CA THR A 38 -4.17 -10.44 0.84
C THR A 38 -5.67 -10.27 0.72
N SER A 39 -6.31 -11.07 -0.13
CA SER A 39 -7.75 -11.07 -0.35
C SER A 39 -8.27 -12.50 -0.54
N PRO A 40 -9.51 -12.83 -0.09
CA PRO A 40 -10.07 -14.17 -0.26
C PRO A 40 -10.13 -14.66 -1.71
N ALA A 41 -10.28 -13.76 -2.68
CA ALA A 41 -10.44 -14.09 -4.09
C ALA A 41 -9.61 -13.19 -5.05
N GLU A 42 -9.61 -13.56 -6.33
CA GLU A 42 -9.07 -12.73 -7.40
C GLU A 42 -9.91 -11.47 -7.62
N SER A 43 -9.29 -10.42 -8.19
CA SER A 43 -9.97 -9.17 -8.59
C SER A 43 -10.64 -8.33 -7.48
N GLU A 44 -10.38 -8.62 -6.21
CA GLU A 44 -10.90 -7.83 -5.05
C GLU A 44 -10.09 -6.56 -4.75
N GLY A 45 -9.20 -6.15 -5.66
CA GLY A 45 -8.44 -4.90 -5.51
C GLY A 45 -7.21 -4.97 -4.59
N LYS A 46 -6.75 -6.17 -4.17
CA LYS A 46 -5.50 -6.31 -3.36
C LYS A 46 -4.29 -5.57 -3.94
N SER A 47 -4.07 -5.63 -5.26
CA SER A 47 -2.98 -4.92 -5.93
C SER A 47 -3.18 -3.41 -5.95
N PHE A 48 -4.43 -2.93 -5.94
CA PHE A 48 -4.76 -1.51 -5.84
C PHE A 48 -4.55 -0.98 -4.42
N VAL A 49 -4.98 -1.75 -3.42
CA VAL A 49 -4.81 -1.41 -2.00
C VAL A 49 -3.33 -1.40 -1.62
N SER A 50 -2.58 -2.46 -1.94
CA SER A 50 -1.15 -2.57 -1.62
C SER A 50 -0.32 -1.47 -2.28
N SER A 51 -0.56 -1.15 -3.56
CA SER A 51 0.15 -0.08 -4.25
C SER A 51 -0.10 1.28 -3.59
N ASN A 52 -1.36 1.68 -3.42
CA ASN A 52 -1.69 3.00 -2.86
C ASN A 52 -1.32 3.13 -1.38
N LEU A 53 -1.40 2.03 -0.61
CA LEU A 53 -0.90 2.03 0.77
C LEU A 53 0.61 2.26 0.81
N ALA A 54 1.39 1.56 -0.02
CA ALA A 54 2.83 1.80 -0.15
C ALA A 54 3.12 3.26 -0.57
N GLY A 55 2.34 3.79 -1.51
CA GLY A 55 2.39 5.19 -1.90
C GLY A 55 2.17 6.18 -0.77
N SER A 56 1.18 5.92 0.09
CA SER A 56 0.87 6.78 1.25
C SER A 56 2.04 6.83 2.25
N PHE A 57 2.73 5.70 2.45
CA PHE A 57 3.96 5.66 3.23
C PHE A 57 5.10 6.44 2.55
N ALA A 58 5.31 6.22 1.25
CA ALA A 58 6.36 6.90 0.48
C ALA A 58 6.18 8.43 0.48
N GLN A 59 4.95 8.92 0.32
CA GLN A 59 4.62 10.36 0.42
C GLN A 59 4.96 10.98 1.76
N SER A 60 4.99 10.19 2.82
CA SER A 60 5.37 10.64 4.17
C SER A 60 6.87 10.53 4.41
N ASN A 61 7.67 10.54 3.34
CA ASN A 61 9.12 10.39 3.34
C ASN A 61 9.61 9.13 4.08
N LYS A 62 8.83 8.04 4.06
CA LYS A 62 9.28 6.74 4.56
C LYS A 62 9.95 5.97 3.42
N ARG A 63 11.05 5.27 3.73
CA ARG A 63 11.65 4.30 2.82
C ARG A 63 10.68 3.11 2.71
N THR A 64 10.04 3.00 1.55
CA THR A 64 8.99 2.00 1.33
C THR A 64 9.37 1.11 0.16
N LEU A 65 9.23 -0.21 0.36
CA LEU A 65 9.39 -1.23 -0.66
C LEU A 65 8.05 -1.94 -0.86
N LEU A 66 7.59 -2.03 -2.10
CA LEU A 66 6.44 -2.83 -2.49
C LEU A 66 6.95 -4.09 -3.21
N ILE A 67 6.56 -5.26 -2.73
CA ILE A 67 6.95 -6.55 -3.30
C ILE A 67 5.67 -7.24 -3.82
N ASP A 68 5.66 -7.62 -5.09
CA ASP A 68 4.58 -8.45 -5.66
C ASP A 68 4.89 -9.92 -5.39
N CYS A 69 4.12 -10.54 -4.50
CA CYS A 69 4.25 -11.94 -4.17
C CYS A 69 3.25 -12.83 -4.94
N ASP A 70 2.41 -12.26 -5.81
CA ASP A 70 1.51 -13.03 -6.68
C ASP A 70 2.26 -13.48 -7.94
N LEU A 71 2.90 -14.65 -7.87
CA LEU A 71 3.67 -15.21 -8.99
C LEU A 71 2.78 -15.80 -10.10
N ARG A 72 1.48 -16.02 -9.84
CA ARG A 72 0.56 -16.58 -10.84
C ARG A 72 0.09 -15.50 -11.80
N ARG A 73 -0.26 -14.32 -11.26
CA ARG A 73 -0.78 -13.18 -12.02
C ARG A 73 -0.20 -11.87 -11.48
N PRO A 74 1.12 -11.64 -11.63
CA PRO A 74 1.75 -10.42 -11.12
C PRO A 74 1.17 -9.20 -11.84
N THR A 75 0.78 -8.17 -11.09
CA THR A 75 0.13 -6.97 -11.64
C THR A 75 0.79 -5.67 -11.23
N ILE A 76 1.67 -5.68 -10.22
CA ILE A 76 2.31 -4.46 -9.72
C ILE A 76 3.25 -3.84 -10.75
N HIS A 77 4.01 -4.66 -11.48
CA HIS A 77 4.94 -4.17 -12.51
C HIS A 77 4.23 -3.38 -13.62
N ILE A 78 3.01 -3.80 -14.00
CA ILE A 78 2.17 -3.10 -14.98
C ILE A 78 1.71 -1.75 -14.42
N LYS A 79 1.32 -1.71 -13.14
CA LYS A 79 0.83 -0.50 -12.46
C LYS A 79 1.91 0.52 -12.13
N MET A 80 3.17 0.10 -12.06
CA MET A 80 4.30 0.94 -11.65
C MET A 80 5.26 1.31 -12.79
N GLY A 81 5.19 0.59 -13.92
CA GLY A 81 6.13 0.69 -15.03
C GLY A 81 5.65 1.52 -16.22
N SER A 82 4.64 2.37 -16.05
CA SER A 82 4.13 3.30 -17.08
C SER A 82 4.62 4.72 -16.86
#